data_AF-A0AB34T7Q5-F1
#
_entry.id   AF-A0AB34T7Q5-F1
#
_cell.length_a   1.000
_cell.length_b   1.000
_cell.length_c   1.000
_cell.angle_alpha   90.00
_cell.angle_beta   90.00
_cell.angle_gamma   90.00
#
_symmetry.space_group_name_H-M   'P 1'
#
loop_
_entity.id
_entity.type
_entity.pdbx_description
1 polymer ?
#
loop_
_entity_poly.entity_id
_entity_poly.type
_entity_poly.pdbx_seq_one_letter_code
_entity_poly.pdbx_strand_id
1 'polypeptide(L)'
;MAPLVHHFEALADFLGQTEAAVRMRDGLRYASEEGRVKGVAVTIEDFDDRKSTISNINGLRWYLENVPELALIFDMGNFITFGEDVLSAYDQLHARIVHVHCKERDSEGNSVTAGSGVIP
;
A
#
# COMPACT_ATOMS: atom_id res chain seq x y z
N MET A 1 -17.76 0.12 7.97
CA MET A 1 -17.43 -0.16 6.56
C MET A 1 -17.07 -1.64 6.46
N ALA A 2 -18.00 -2.52 6.13
CA ALA A 2 -17.64 -3.80 5.50
C ALA A 2 -17.42 -3.43 4.02
N PRO A 3 -16.17 -3.39 3.57
CA PRO A 3 -15.59 -2.07 3.45
C PRO A 3 -15.37 -1.69 2.00
N LEU A 4 -15.65 -0.42 1.69
CA LEU A 4 -15.27 0.29 0.48
C LEU A 4 -13.89 -0.12 -0.08
N VAL A 5 -12.95 -0.48 0.79
CA VAL A 5 -11.57 -0.89 0.48
C VAL A 5 -11.47 -2.06 -0.50
N HIS A 6 -12.45 -2.97 -0.59
CA HIS A 6 -12.39 -4.08 -1.56
C HIS A 6 -13.08 -3.76 -2.90
N HIS A 7 -13.64 -2.56 -3.06
CA HIS A 7 -14.29 -2.09 -4.29
C HIS A 7 -13.48 -0.94 -4.89
N PHE A 8 -12.59 -1.26 -5.83
CA PHE A 8 -11.63 -0.30 -6.37
C PHE A 8 -12.27 1.01 -6.85
N GLU A 9 -13.29 0.95 -7.72
CA GLU A 9 -13.93 2.15 -8.28
C GLU A 9 -14.53 3.06 -7.19
N ALA A 10 -15.27 2.47 -6.27
CA ALA A 10 -15.90 3.22 -5.18
C ALA A 10 -14.85 3.81 -4.21
N LEU A 11 -13.77 3.08 -3.93
CA LEU A 11 -12.66 3.61 -3.13
C LEU A 11 -11.93 4.73 -3.86
N ALA A 12 -11.66 4.56 -5.15
CA ALA A 12 -10.98 5.54 -5.98
C ALA A 12 -11.76 6.85 -6.06
N ASP A 13 -13.08 6.78 -6.23
CA ASP A 13 -13.98 7.94 -6.20
C ASP A 13 -13.92 8.66 -4.85
N PHE A 14 -14.02 7.90 -3.76
CA PHE A 14 -13.93 8.45 -2.40
C PHE A 14 -12.58 9.13 -2.13
N LEU A 15 -11.47 8.47 -2.47
CA LEU A 15 -10.12 9.03 -2.30
C LEU A 15 -9.92 10.27 -3.18
N GLY A 16 -10.41 10.25 -4.42
CA GLY A 16 -10.36 11.38 -5.34
C GLY A 16 -11.13 12.62 -4.87
N GLN A 17 -12.14 12.43 -4.02
CA GLN A 17 -12.92 13.52 -3.41
C GLN A 17 -12.44 13.89 -2.00
N THR A 18 -11.52 13.10 -1.43
CA THR A 18 -10.99 13.35 -0.08
C THR A 18 -9.78 14.26 -0.13
N GLU A 19 -9.94 15.48 0.39
CA GLU A 19 -8.90 16.52 0.34
C GLU A 19 -7.54 16.04 0.92
N ALA A 20 -7.56 15.26 1.99
CA ALA A 20 -6.33 14.73 2.59
C ALA A 20 -5.60 13.73 1.67
N ALA A 21 -6.34 12.83 1.01
CA ALA A 21 -5.76 11.84 0.09
C ALA A 21 -5.22 12.52 -1.17
N VAL A 22 -5.96 13.50 -1.71
CA VAL A 22 -5.53 14.32 -2.85
C VAL A 22 -4.24 15.08 -2.53
N ARG A 23 -4.15 15.73 -1.36
CA ARG A 23 -2.91 16.42 -0.94
C ARG A 23 -1.74 15.46 -0.79
N MET A 24 -1.97 14.28 -0.21
CA MET A 24 -0.92 13.25 -0.08
C MET A 24 -0.44 12.79 -1.46
N ARG A 25 -1.34 12.49 -2.40
CA ARG A 25 -1.01 12.13 -3.79
C ARG A 25 -0.17 13.21 -4.47
N ASP A 26 -0.55 14.48 -4.34
CA ASP A 26 0.15 15.58 -4.99
C ASP A 26 1.55 15.79 -4.40
N GLY A 27 1.69 15.65 -3.07
CA GLY A 27 2.99 15.67 -2.40
C GLY A 27 3.89 14.50 -2.82
N LEU A 28 3.34 13.29 -2.91
CA LEU A 28 4.07 12.11 -3.39
C LEU A 28 4.50 12.28 -4.85
N ARG A 29 3.66 12.87 -5.70
CA ARG A 29 4.01 13.17 -7.09
C ARG A 29 5.20 14.11 -7.18
N TYR A 30 5.14 15.24 -6.49
CA TYR A 30 6.25 16.18 -6.44
C TYR A 30 7.54 15.52 -5.96
N ALA A 31 7.49 14.79 -4.84
CA ALA A 31 8.66 14.12 -4.29
C ALA A 31 9.22 13.06 -5.25
N SER A 32 8.37 12.28 -5.90
CA SER A 32 8.80 11.23 -6.84
C SER A 32 9.43 11.80 -8.10
N GLU A 33 8.90 12.90 -8.64
CA GLU A 33 9.49 13.63 -9.76
C GLU A 33 10.86 14.20 -9.40
N GLU A 34 10.98 14.84 -8.23
CA GLU A 34 12.24 15.37 -7.70
C GLU A 34 13.28 14.28 -7.43
N GLY A 35 12.83 13.12 -6.92
CA GLY A 35 13.64 11.94 -6.68
C GLY A 35 14.19 11.38 -7.99
N ARG A 36 13.32 11.19 -9.00
CA ARG A 36 13.70 10.70 -10.33
C ARG A 36 14.81 11.54 -10.98
N VAL A 37 14.71 12.87 -10.90
CA VAL A 37 15.75 13.78 -11.43
C VAL A 37 17.11 13.58 -10.74
N LYS A 38 17.11 13.13 -9.48
CA LYS A 38 18.31 12.89 -8.66
C LYS A 38 18.74 11.42 -8.63
N GLY A 39 18.06 10.53 -9.36
CA GLY A 39 18.33 9.09 -9.31
C GLY A 39 17.95 8.43 -7.98
N VAL A 40 16.98 9.00 -7.24
CA VAL A 40 16.47 8.48 -5.97
C VAL A 40 15.02 8.03 -6.16
N ALA A 41 14.75 6.75 -5.92
CA ALA A 41 13.38 6.24 -5.91
C ALA A 41 12.66 6.69 -4.63
N VAL A 42 11.53 7.37 -4.78
CA VAL A 42 10.62 7.64 -3.66
C VAL A 42 9.65 6.49 -3.57
N THR A 43 9.46 5.98 -2.36
CA THR A 43 8.60 4.84 -2.11
C THR A 43 7.43 5.21 -1.19
N ILE A 44 6.32 4.52 -1.37
CA ILE A 44 5.26 4.37 -0.36
C ILE A 44 5.33 2.97 0.21
N GLU A 45 5.02 2.81 1.49
CA GLU A 45 4.91 1.50 2.16
C GLU A 45 3.46 1.33 2.62
N ASP A 46 2.94 0.11 2.52
CA ASP A 46 1.68 -0.24 3.15
C ASP A 46 1.75 -0.08 4.69
N PHE A 47 0.62 0.23 5.34
CA PHE A 47 0.61 0.55 6.78
C PHE A 47 -0.57 -0.08 7.50
N ASP A 48 -0.32 -0.79 8.60
CA ASP A 48 -1.26 -1.64 9.33
C ASP A 48 -2.24 -0.88 10.26
N ASP A 49 -2.59 0.36 9.92
CA ASP A 49 -3.64 1.13 10.58
C ASP A 49 -4.88 1.23 9.68
N ARG A 50 -6.03 0.78 10.19
CA ARG A 50 -7.33 0.82 9.48
C ARG A 50 -7.78 2.23 9.08
N LYS A 51 -7.23 3.29 9.66
CA LYS A 51 -7.48 4.69 9.28
C LYS A 51 -6.63 5.14 8.09
N SER A 52 -5.56 4.42 7.79
CA SER A 52 -4.64 4.75 6.72
C SER A 52 -5.23 4.41 5.35
N THR A 53 -5.02 5.27 4.37
CA THR A 53 -5.47 5.05 2.98
C THR A 53 -4.56 4.10 2.20
N ILE A 54 -3.45 3.66 2.81
CA ILE A 54 -2.45 2.74 2.24
C ILE A 54 -2.38 1.42 3.02
N SER A 55 -3.44 1.11 3.75
CA SER A 55 -3.55 -0.11 4.56
C SER A 55 -4.14 -1.30 3.82
N ASN A 56 -4.48 -1.12 2.54
CA ASN A 56 -5.12 -2.12 1.69
C ASN A 56 -4.65 -2.01 0.24
N ILE A 57 -4.85 -3.09 -0.53
CA ILE A 57 -4.40 -3.23 -1.92
C ILE A 57 -4.94 -2.09 -2.80
N ASN A 58 -6.25 -1.82 -2.75
CA ASN A 58 -6.87 -0.84 -3.64
C ASN A 58 -6.45 0.61 -3.33
N GLY A 59 -6.20 0.92 -2.07
CA GLY A 59 -5.66 2.22 -1.66
C GLY A 59 -4.25 2.45 -2.19
N LEU A 60 -3.36 1.46 -2.02
CA LEU A 60 -2.01 1.49 -2.60
C LEU A 60 -2.06 1.61 -4.12
N ARG A 61 -2.90 0.79 -4.77
CA ARG A 61 -3.12 0.82 -6.21
C ARG A 61 -3.54 2.21 -6.68
N TRP A 62 -4.45 2.87 -5.97
CA TRP A 62 -4.89 4.22 -6.31
C TRP A 62 -3.73 5.24 -6.30
N TYR A 63 -2.87 5.23 -5.28
CA TYR A 63 -1.70 6.11 -5.25
C TYR A 63 -0.71 5.79 -6.37
N LEU A 64 -0.43 4.51 -6.64
CA LEU A 64 0.51 4.07 -7.66
C LEU A 64 0.02 4.41 -9.08
N GLU A 65 -1.27 4.24 -9.37
CA GLU A 65 -1.87 4.63 -10.66
C GLU A 65 -1.87 6.15 -10.85
N ASN A 66 -2.07 6.90 -9.77
CA ASN A 66 -2.11 8.36 -9.81
C ASN A 66 -0.73 9.03 -9.69
N VAL A 67 0.32 8.30 -9.33
CA VAL A 67 1.70 8.82 -9.23
C VAL A 67 2.62 7.86 -9.97
N PRO A 68 2.81 8.01 -11.29
CA PRO A 68 3.53 7.03 -12.12
C PRO A 68 4.98 6.71 -11.69
N GLU A 69 5.67 7.66 -11.05
CA GLU A 69 7.06 7.51 -10.61
C GLU A 69 7.21 6.93 -9.19
N LEU A 70 6.10 6.76 -8.46
CA LEU A 70 6.13 6.29 -7.07
C LEU A 70 6.48 4.80 -6.99
N ALA A 71 7.48 4.41 -6.23
CA ALA A 71 7.76 3.00 -6.01
C ALA A 71 7.04 2.47 -4.76
N LEU A 72 6.98 1.15 -4.60
CA LEU A 72 6.35 0.47 -3.48
C LEU A 72 7.41 -0.27 -2.63
N ILE A 73 7.37 -0.05 -1.32
CA ILE A 73 7.88 -0.99 -0.33
C ILE A 73 6.71 -1.91 0.02
N PHE A 74 6.89 -3.20 -0.19
CA PHE A 74 5.87 -4.22 0.09
C PHE A 74 6.18 -4.90 1.42
N ASP A 75 5.43 -4.58 2.47
CA ASP A 75 5.46 -5.32 3.74
C ASP A 75 4.36 -6.40 3.71
N MET A 76 4.81 -7.63 3.47
CA MET A 76 3.93 -8.79 3.32
C MET A 76 3.00 -9.00 4.54
N GLY A 77 3.37 -8.50 5.72
CA GLY A 77 2.64 -8.70 6.95
C GLY A 77 1.47 -7.73 7.17
N ASN A 78 1.38 -6.60 6.48
CA ASN A 78 0.35 -5.60 6.83
C ASN A 78 -1.00 -5.85 6.15
N PHE A 79 -1.05 -6.65 5.08
CA PHE A 79 -2.29 -7.02 4.37
C PHE A 79 -3.31 -7.76 5.25
N ILE A 80 -2.85 -8.37 6.36
CA ILE A 80 -3.73 -8.99 7.37
C ILE A 80 -4.72 -7.98 7.99
N THR A 81 -4.40 -6.68 7.99
CA THR A 81 -5.21 -5.60 8.59
C THR A 81 -6.64 -5.57 8.06
N PHE A 82 -6.79 -5.87 6.77
CA PHE A 82 -8.06 -5.98 6.05
C PHE A 82 -8.35 -7.41 5.57
N GLY A 83 -7.60 -8.40 6.05
CA GLY A 83 -7.76 -9.80 5.65
C GLY A 83 -7.51 -10.02 4.16
N GLU A 84 -6.64 -9.21 3.55
CA GLU A 84 -6.29 -9.34 2.14
C GLU A 84 -5.22 -10.41 1.97
N ASP A 85 -5.35 -11.19 0.89
CA ASP A 85 -4.37 -12.20 0.53
C ASP A 85 -3.10 -11.53 -0.03
N VAL A 86 -1.96 -11.84 0.56
CA VAL A 86 -0.68 -11.21 0.21
C VAL A 86 -0.20 -11.60 -1.19
N LEU A 87 -0.53 -12.81 -1.67
CA LEU A 87 -0.16 -13.24 -3.02
C LEU A 87 -0.98 -12.48 -4.07
N SER A 88 -2.27 -12.27 -3.82
CA SER A 88 -3.12 -11.37 -4.61
C SER A 88 -2.64 -9.92 -4.59
N ALA A 89 -2.14 -9.44 -3.44
CA ALA A 89 -1.51 -8.12 -3.35
C ALA A 89 -0.25 -8.03 -4.24
N TYR A 90 0.60 -9.06 -4.19
CA TYR A 90 1.78 -9.14 -5.05
C TYR A 90 1.38 -9.14 -6.53
N ASP A 91 0.44 -9.98 -6.95
CA ASP A 91 0.00 -10.05 -8.35
C ASP A 91 -0.44 -8.69 -8.90
N GLN A 92 -1.12 -7.89 -8.07
CA GLN A 92 -1.63 -6.58 -8.46
C GLN A 92 -0.58 -5.46 -8.41
N LEU A 93 0.40 -5.56 -7.50
CA LEU A 93 1.30 -4.44 -7.18
C LEU A 93 2.76 -4.65 -7.60
N HIS A 94 3.15 -5.88 -7.98
CA HIS A 94 4.55 -6.28 -8.20
C HIS A 94 5.32 -5.38 -9.17
N ALA A 95 4.65 -4.84 -10.19
CA ALA A 95 5.28 -3.96 -11.18
C ALA A 95 5.89 -2.68 -10.57
N ARG A 96 5.51 -2.34 -9.34
CA ARG A 96 5.99 -1.14 -8.63
C ARG A 96 6.85 -1.45 -7.41
N ILE A 97 7.02 -2.72 -7.05
CA ILE A 97 7.79 -3.13 -5.87
C ILE A 97 9.29 -2.95 -6.14
N VAL A 98 9.97 -2.19 -5.28
CA VAL A 98 11.44 -2.02 -5.32
C VAL A 98 12.12 -2.46 -4.02
N HIS A 99 11.34 -2.69 -2.96
CA HIS A 99 11.81 -3.16 -1.67
C HIS A 99 10.73 -4.04 -1.03
N VAL A 100 11.15 -5.03 -0.24
CA VAL A 100 10.23 -5.94 0.46
C VAL A 100 10.65 -6.04 1.92
N HIS A 101 9.69 -5.88 2.83
CA HIS A 101 9.83 -6.27 4.22
C HIS A 101 9.26 -7.68 4.39
N CYS A 102 10.13 -8.64 4.71
CA CYS A 102 9.71 -9.99 5.06
C CYS A 102 9.32 -10.02 6.55
N LYS A 103 8.02 -9.96 6.80
CA LYS A 103 7.43 -9.86 8.13
C LYS A 103 6.40 -10.94 8.32
N GLU A 104 6.35 -11.48 9.53
CA GLU A 104 5.41 -12.52 9.91
C GLU A 104 4.40 -11.98 10.91
N ARG A 105 3.16 -12.45 10.80
CA ARG A 105 2.05 -12.09 11.70
C ARG A 105 1.34 -13.32 12.22
N ASP A 106 0.83 -13.27 13.44
CA ASP A 106 -0.18 -14.22 13.89
C ASP A 106 -1.60 -13.84 13.38
N SER A 107 -2.61 -14.67 13.68
CA SER A 107 -4.00 -14.41 13.29
C SER A 107 -4.63 -13.17 13.95
N GLU A 108 -3.99 -12.61 14.97
CA GLU A 108 -4.42 -11.38 15.66
C GLU A 108 -3.74 -10.13 15.09
N GLY A 109 -2.79 -10.29 14.16
CA GLY A 109 -2.03 -9.21 13.55
C GLY A 109 -0.80 -8.79 14.36
N ASN A 110 -0.40 -9.53 15.40
CA ASN A 110 0.83 -9.25 16.13
C ASN A 110 2.04 -9.70 15.31
N SER A 111 3.14 -8.96 15.38
CA SER A 111 4.40 -9.39 14.76
C SER A 111 4.97 -10.58 15.51
N VAL A 112 5.35 -11.63 14.77
CA VAL A 112 5.95 -12.84 15.33
C VAL A 112 7.25 -13.19 14.59
N THR A 113 7.91 -14.26 15.02
CA THR A 113 9.15 -14.72 14.35
C THR A 113 8.79 -15.32 12.98
N ALA A 114 9.63 -15.10 11.97
CA ALA A 114 9.43 -15.67 10.63
C ALA A 114 9.19 -17.20 10.69
N GLY A 115 8.12 -17.66 10.02
CA GLY A 115 7.74 -19.06 9.98
C GLY A 115 6.93 -19.55 11.19
N SER A 116 6.58 -18.68 12.14
CA SER A 116 5.69 -19.03 13.26
C SER A 116 4.29 -18.42 13.14
N GLY A 117 3.99 -17.75 12.02
CA GLY A 117 2.75 -17.02 11.80
C GLY A 117 1.86 -17.63 10.74
N VAL A 118 1.12 -16.76 10.06
CA VAL A 118 0.09 -17.11 9.07
C VAL A 118 0.35 -16.52 7.69
N ILE A 119 1.44 -15.76 7.50
CA ILE A 119 1.84 -15.26 6.19
C ILE A 119 2.44 -16.43 5.38
N PRO A 120 2.02 -16.64 4.13
CA PRO A 120 2.41 -17.79 3.31
C PRO A 120 3.88 -17.80 2.86
#